data_AF-A0A4Q3YCD6-F1
#
_entry.id   AF-A0A4Q3YCD6-F1
#
_cell.length_a   1.000
_cell.length_b   1.000
_cell.length_c   1.000
_cell.angle_alpha   90.00
_cell.angle_beta   90.00
_cell.angle_gamma   90.00
#
_symmetry.space_group_name_H-M   'P 1'
#
loop_
_entity.id
_entity.type
_entity.pdbx_description
1 polymer ?
#
loop_
_entity_poly.entity_id
_entity_poly.type
_entity_poly.pdbx_seq_one_letter_code
_entity_poly.pdbx_strand_id
1 'polypeptide(L)'
;KDVRHWFASPRAAVGFLVHAAEMDSSKLGWRRTVSAPGLSATVGEEIEALRRVAGDKIVGLIKDVPDPTIIKIVDGWPRNFDTKRAQSLGFKAESSMDEIIKIHIDDELGGKIGG
;
A
#
# COMPACT_ATOMS: atom_id res chain seq x y z
N LYS A 1 14.06 -1.48 -11.45
CA LYS A 1 13.31 -1.68 -10.16
C LYS A 1 11.84 -1.39 -10.43
N ASP A 2 11.31 -2.04 -11.46
CA ASP A 2 10.12 -1.57 -12.19
C ASP A 2 8.91 -2.47 -11.92
N VAL A 3 9.13 -3.51 -11.11
CA VAL A 3 8.06 -4.33 -10.52
C VAL A 3 7.11 -3.38 -9.80
N ARG A 4 5.83 -3.49 -10.11
CA ARG A 4 4.76 -2.57 -9.68
C ARG A 4 3.70 -3.34 -8.91
N HIS A 5 3.34 -2.82 -7.75
CA HIS A 5 2.35 -3.40 -6.86
C HIS A 5 1.32 -2.39 -6.39
N TRP A 6 0.31 -2.90 -5.70
CA TRP A 6 -0.79 -2.14 -5.12
C TRP A 6 -0.66 -2.14 -3.60
N PHE A 7 -0.62 -0.96 -3.02
CA PHE A 7 -0.30 -0.76 -1.61
C PHE A 7 -1.42 -0.02 -0.88
N ALA A 8 -1.57 -0.33 0.40
CA ALA A 8 -2.29 0.45 1.39
C ALA A 8 -1.58 0.23 2.73
N SER A 9 -1.61 1.22 3.62
CA SER A 9 -1.04 1.01 4.96
C SER A 9 -1.87 -0.02 5.76
N PRO A 10 -1.29 -0.68 6.79
CA PRO A 10 -2.07 -1.47 7.73
C PRO A 10 -3.22 -0.69 8.37
N ARG A 11 -3.01 0.60 8.64
CA ARG A 11 -4.03 1.50 9.19
C ARG A 11 -5.21 1.68 8.24
N ALA A 12 -4.96 1.89 6.94
CA ALA A 12 -6.01 1.92 5.92
C ALA A 12 -6.72 0.57 5.79
N ALA A 13 -5.97 -0.54 5.84
CA ALA A 13 -6.55 -1.88 5.77
C ALA A 13 -7.54 -2.15 6.92
N VAL A 14 -7.18 -1.77 8.15
CA VAL A 14 -8.11 -1.82 9.30
C VAL A 14 -9.32 -0.92 9.05
N GLY A 15 -9.11 0.30 8.56
CA GLY A 15 -10.19 1.22 8.18
C GLY A 15 -11.15 0.63 7.15
N PHE A 16 -10.66 -0.12 6.17
CA PHE A 16 -11.51 -0.81 5.20
C PHE A 16 -12.40 -1.85 5.86
N LEU A 17 -11.87 -2.63 6.79
CA LEU A 17 -12.63 -3.67 7.49
C LEU A 17 -13.71 -3.07 8.38
N VAL A 18 -13.38 -2.02 9.14
CA VAL A 18 -14.35 -1.30 9.97
C VAL A 18 -15.45 -0.67 9.11
N HIS A 19 -15.07 0.06 8.05
CA HIS A 19 -16.04 0.67 7.13
C HIS A 19 -16.95 -0.37 6.46
N ALA A 20 -16.38 -1.49 6.03
CA ALA A 20 -17.16 -2.58 5.44
C ALA A 20 -18.14 -3.23 6.43
N ALA A 21 -17.81 -3.26 7.72
CA ALA A 21 -18.67 -3.79 8.77
C ALA A 21 -19.83 -2.84 9.12
N GLU A 22 -19.63 -1.53 8.99
CA GLU A 22 -20.61 -0.50 9.38
C GLU A 22 -21.44 0.05 8.21
N MET A 23 -20.99 -0.14 6.97
CA MET A 23 -21.68 0.43 5.80
C MET A 23 -23.04 -0.23 5.54
N ASP A 24 -23.94 0.54 4.93
CA ASP A 24 -25.18 0.00 4.35
C ASP A 24 -24.86 -0.94 3.18
N SER A 25 -24.97 -2.24 3.45
CA SER A 25 -24.65 -3.30 2.50
C SER A 25 -25.61 -3.37 1.30
N SER A 26 -26.77 -2.72 1.35
CA SER A 26 -27.68 -2.64 0.19
C SER A 26 -27.03 -1.92 -0.99
N LYS A 27 -26.11 -0.98 -0.72
CA LYS A 27 -25.34 -0.25 -1.73
C LYS A 27 -24.39 -1.14 -2.54
N LEU A 28 -24.08 -2.34 -2.06
CA LEU A 28 -23.21 -3.30 -2.77
C LEU A 28 -23.98 -4.05 -3.86
N GLY A 29 -25.31 -4.14 -3.76
CA GLY A 29 -26.14 -4.91 -4.69
C GLY A 29 -25.67 -6.36 -4.83
N TRP A 30 -25.79 -6.92 -6.04
CA TRP A 30 -25.41 -8.31 -6.32
C TRP A 30 -23.90 -8.56 -6.23
N ARG A 31 -23.07 -7.56 -6.55
CA ARG A 31 -21.61 -7.66 -6.52
C ARG A 31 -21.08 -7.25 -5.14
N ARG A 32 -20.94 -8.24 -4.26
CA ARG A 32 -20.46 -8.08 -2.89
C ARG A 32 -18.94 -7.94 -2.76
N THR A 33 -18.18 -8.25 -3.80
CA THR A 33 -16.72 -8.08 -3.84
C THR A 33 -16.32 -6.69 -4.33
N VAL A 34 -15.36 -6.08 -3.65
CA VAL A 34 -14.86 -4.74 -3.95
C VAL A 34 -13.33 -4.76 -3.90
N SER A 35 -12.68 -4.25 -4.95
CA SER A 35 -11.23 -4.01 -4.93
C SER A 35 -10.96 -2.77 -4.08
N ALA A 36 -10.31 -2.94 -2.93
CA ALA A 36 -10.02 -1.84 -2.02
C ALA A 36 -9.11 -0.78 -2.69
N PRO A 37 -9.33 0.53 -2.41
CA PRO A 37 -8.48 1.58 -2.92
C PRO A 37 -7.06 1.45 -2.36
N GLY A 38 -6.10 2.08 -3.04
CA GLY A 38 -4.69 1.98 -2.72
C GLY A 38 -3.84 2.77 -3.71
N LEU A 39 -2.54 2.62 -3.57
CA LEU A 39 -1.52 3.26 -4.37
C LEU A 39 -0.83 2.24 -5.26
N SER A 40 -0.76 2.50 -6.57
CA SER A 40 0.12 1.74 -7.46
C SER A 40 1.51 2.36 -7.45
N ALA A 41 2.52 1.62 -6.99
CA ALA A 41 3.90 2.06 -6.96
C ALA A 41 4.85 0.94 -7.41
N THR A 42 6.02 1.33 -7.92
CA THR A 42 7.15 0.45 -8.18
C THR A 42 8.08 0.37 -7.00
N VAL A 43 8.89 -0.68 -6.94
CA VAL A 43 9.99 -0.80 -5.98
C VAL A 43 10.93 0.42 -6.04
N GLY A 44 11.17 0.98 -7.24
CA GLY A 44 11.94 2.21 -7.39
C GLY A 44 11.27 3.41 -6.70
N GLU A 45 9.97 3.61 -6.94
CA GLU A 45 9.18 4.68 -6.32
C GLU A 45 9.11 4.54 -4.78
N GLU A 46 9.03 3.31 -4.27
CA GLU A 46 9.09 3.00 -2.84
C GLU A 46 10.42 3.41 -2.21
N ILE A 47 11.54 3.08 -2.87
CA ILE A 47 12.88 3.43 -2.39
C ILE A 47 13.10 4.95 -2.43
N GLU A 48 12.61 5.64 -3.47
CA GLU A 48 12.66 7.10 -3.53
C GLU A 48 11.81 7.76 -2.42
N ALA A 49 10.63 7.22 -2.13
CA ALA A 49 9.82 7.68 -1.01
C ALA A 49 10.52 7.47 0.33
N LEU A 50 11.13 6.30 0.53
CA LEU A 50 11.93 6.02 1.73
C LEU A 50 13.11 7.00 1.85
N ARG A 51 13.79 7.33 0.75
CA ARG A 51 14.86 8.33 0.76
C ARG A 51 14.36 9.69 1.22
N ARG A 52 13.20 10.15 0.72
CA ARG A 52 12.62 11.45 1.11
C ARG A 52 12.24 11.49 2.59
N VAL A 53 11.73 10.38 3.13
CA VAL A 53 11.23 10.31 4.51
C VAL A 53 12.34 10.00 5.53
N ALA A 54 13.27 9.11 5.19
CA ALA A 54 14.24 8.52 6.12
C ALA A 54 15.72 8.78 5.76
N GLY A 55 16.00 9.39 4.61
CA GLY A 55 17.34 9.77 4.18
C GLY A 55 18.18 8.64 3.57
N ASP A 56 19.32 9.04 2.98
CA ASP A 56 20.18 8.13 2.22
C ASP A 56 20.86 7.05 3.08
N LYS A 57 21.13 7.34 4.35
CA LYS A 57 21.73 6.36 5.27
C LYS A 57 20.88 5.10 5.38
N ILE A 58 19.55 5.27 5.52
CA ILE A 58 18.60 4.16 5.63
C ILE A 58 18.46 3.44 4.31
N VAL A 59 18.34 4.18 3.20
CA VAL A 59 18.25 3.57 1.86
C VAL A 59 19.52 2.79 1.49
N GLY A 60 20.69 3.22 1.95
CA GLY A 60 21.95 2.52 1.77
C GLY A 60 22.02 1.13 2.42
N LEU A 61 21.06 0.78 3.28
CA LEU A 61 20.97 -0.55 3.90
C LEU A 61 20.26 -1.58 3.00
N ILE A 62 19.59 -1.14 1.93
CA ILE A 62 18.86 -2.03 1.02
C ILE A 62 19.85 -2.90 0.24
N LYS A 63 19.53 -4.20 0.16
CA LYS A 63 20.29 -5.19 -0.63
C LYS A 63 19.38 -5.82 -1.66
N ASP A 64 19.80 -5.79 -2.91
CA ASP A 64 19.10 -6.48 -3.99
C ASP A 64 19.51 -7.97 -3.96
N VAL A 65 18.60 -8.84 -3.50
CA VAL A 65 18.81 -10.30 -3.44
C VAL A 65 17.70 -10.99 -4.22
N PRO A 66 17.92 -11.37 -5.49
CA PRO A 66 16.88 -11.96 -6.32
C PRO A 66 16.57 -13.40 -5.91
N ASP A 67 15.28 -13.72 -5.78
CA ASP A 67 14.79 -15.09 -5.62
C ASP A 67 13.93 -15.47 -6.85
N PRO A 68 14.38 -16.42 -7.70
CA PRO A 68 13.65 -16.82 -8.89
C PRO A 68 12.23 -17.36 -8.63
N THR A 69 12.02 -17.97 -7.46
CA THR A 69 10.71 -18.52 -7.06
C THR A 69 9.75 -17.38 -6.76
N ILE A 70 10.19 -16.39 -5.99
CA ILE A 70 9.38 -15.21 -5.66
C ILE A 70 9.09 -14.40 -6.93
N ILE A 71 10.10 -14.14 -7.76
CA ILE A 71 9.93 -13.41 -9.03
C ILE A 71 8.85 -14.07 -9.88
N LYS A 72 8.90 -15.40 -10.06
CA LYS A 72 7.91 -16.14 -10.85
C LYS A 72 6.48 -16.00 -10.31
N ILE A 73 6.30 -16.00 -8.98
CA ILE A 73 4.97 -15.84 -8.36
C ILE A 73 4.46 -14.42 -8.59
N VAL A 74 5.31 -13.44 -8.31
CA VAL A 74 4.98 -12.02 -8.27
C VAL A 74 4.73 -11.45 -9.68
N ASP A 75 5.43 -11.98 -10.70
CA ASP A 75 5.24 -11.57 -12.10
C ASP A 75 3.82 -11.80 -12.63
N GLY A 76 3.08 -12.74 -12.03
CA GLY A 76 1.70 -13.04 -12.39
C GLY A 76 0.65 -12.13 -11.74
N TRP A 77 1.05 -11.25 -10.81
CA TRP A 77 0.09 -10.44 -10.05
C TRP A 77 -0.37 -9.19 -10.81
N PRO A 78 -1.61 -8.72 -10.60
CA PRO A 78 -2.07 -7.45 -11.14
C PRO A 78 -1.23 -6.29 -10.60
N ARG A 79 -0.87 -5.35 -11.48
CA ARG A 79 0.01 -4.21 -11.15
C ARG A 79 -0.76 -2.96 -10.69
N ASN A 80 -2.03 -2.87 -11.07
CA ASN A 80 -2.88 -1.69 -10.83
C ASN A 80 -4.36 -2.10 -10.85
N PHE A 81 -5.21 -1.36 -10.14
CA PHE A 81 -6.65 -1.64 -10.03
C PHE A 81 -7.47 -0.37 -10.26
N ASP A 82 -8.59 -0.48 -10.98
CA ASP A 82 -9.63 0.56 -10.93
C ASP A 82 -10.49 0.36 -9.68
N THR A 83 -10.45 1.34 -8.79
CA THR A 83 -11.11 1.29 -7.48
C THR A 83 -12.20 2.35 -7.32
N LYS A 84 -12.67 2.96 -8.43
CA LYS A 84 -13.74 3.98 -8.42
C LYS A 84 -14.99 3.54 -7.65
N ARG A 85 -15.37 2.27 -7.76
CA ARG A 85 -16.51 1.71 -7.02
C ARG A 85 -16.27 1.70 -5.51
N ALA A 86 -15.07 1.35 -5.06
CA ALA A 86 -14.75 1.37 -3.64
C ALA A 86 -14.78 2.81 -3.10
N GLN A 87 -14.19 3.73 -3.84
CA GLN A 87 -14.21 5.16 -3.51
C GLN A 87 -15.65 5.70 -3.44
N SER A 88 -16.52 5.36 -4.40
CA SER A 88 -17.93 5.77 -4.37
C SER A 88 -18.72 5.17 -3.19
N LEU A 89 -18.24 4.06 -2.63
CA LEU A 89 -18.80 3.42 -1.44
C LEU A 89 -18.18 3.96 -0.13
N GLY A 90 -17.27 4.93 -0.21
CA GLY A 90 -16.68 5.61 0.95
C GLY A 90 -15.35 5.04 1.45
N PHE A 91 -14.80 4.01 0.80
CA PHE A 91 -13.47 3.49 1.13
C PHE A 91 -12.39 4.51 0.74
N LYS A 92 -11.37 4.70 1.59
CA LYS A 92 -10.29 5.68 1.40
C LYS A 92 -8.93 5.10 1.77
N ALA A 93 -7.94 5.31 0.91
CA ALA A 93 -6.55 4.92 1.13
C ALA A 93 -5.64 6.17 1.12
N GLU A 94 -4.38 5.97 1.48
CA GLU A 94 -3.34 6.99 1.32
C GLU A 94 -3.15 7.40 -0.14
N SER A 95 -2.67 8.62 -0.35
CA SER A 95 -2.47 9.18 -1.69
C SER A 95 -1.03 9.06 -2.20
N SER A 96 -0.09 8.73 -1.31
CA SER A 96 1.34 8.66 -1.62
C SER A 96 2.07 7.63 -0.79
N MET A 97 3.22 7.16 -1.29
CA MET A 97 4.05 6.20 -0.56
C MET A 97 4.72 6.87 0.66
N ASP A 98 5.01 8.17 0.57
CA ASP A 98 5.52 8.99 1.67
C ASP A 98 4.56 8.98 2.88
N GLU A 99 3.24 9.05 2.63
CA GLU A 99 2.24 8.89 3.69
C GLU A 99 2.31 7.50 4.31
N ILE A 100 2.31 6.44 3.50
CA ILE A 100 2.36 5.05 4.00
C ILE A 100 3.60 4.81 4.88
N ILE A 101 4.77 5.31 4.48
CA ILE A 101 6.01 5.19 5.25
C ILE A 101 5.92 5.97 6.57
N LYS A 102 5.39 7.20 6.55
CA LYS A 102 5.19 8.00 7.78
C LYS A 102 4.23 7.31 8.74
N ILE A 103 3.14 6.74 8.23
CA ILE A 103 2.18 5.94 9.01
C ILE A 103 2.88 4.77 9.71
N HIS A 104 3.72 4.04 8.97
CA HIS A 104 4.51 2.95 9.55
C HIS A 104 5.45 3.43 10.65
N ILE A 105 6.14 4.55 10.45
CA ILE A 105 7.02 5.14 11.47
C ILE A 105 6.23 5.52 12.74
N ASP A 106 5.06 6.13 12.56
CA ASP A 106 4.21 6.56 13.67
C ASP A 106 3.68 5.35 14.47
N ASP A 107 3.15 4.34 13.78
CA ASP A 107 2.50 3.18 14.41
C ASP A 107 3.50 2.17 15.00
N GLU A 108 4.59 1.87 14.28
CA GLU A 108 5.50 0.76 14.63
C GLU A 108 6.80 1.24 15.28
N LEU A 109 7.24 2.47 15.01
CA LEU A 109 8.51 3.01 15.51
C LEU A 109 8.33 4.15 16.52
N GLY A 110 7.09 4.44 16.94
CA GLY A 110 6.77 5.50 17.89
C GLY A 110 7.16 6.90 17.39
N GLY A 111 7.05 7.13 16.08
CA GLY A 111 7.34 8.42 15.44
C GLY A 111 8.82 8.72 15.28
N LYS A 112 9.72 7.74 15.50
CA LYS A 112 11.17 7.94 15.44
C LYS A 112 11.82 6.93 14.52
N ILE A 113 12.65 7.42 13.61
CA ILE A 113 13.50 6.56 12.78
C ILE A 113 14.75 6.25 13.59
N GLY A 114 15.01 4.95 13.83
CA GLY A 114 16.26 4.52 14.47
C GLY A 114 17.43 4.65 13.50
N GLY A 115 18.43 5.47 13.84
CA GLY A 115 19.61 5.67 13.01
C GLY A 115 20.54 6.76 13.49
#